data_AF-A0A9E5Q2C6-F1
#
_entry.id   AF-A0A9E5Q2C6-F1
#
_cell.length_a   1.000
_cell.length_b   1.000
_cell.length_c   1.000
_cell.angle_alpha   90.00
_cell.angle_beta   90.00
_cell.angle_gamma   90.00
#
_symmetry.space_group_name_H-M   'P 1'
#
loop_
_entity.id
_entity.type
_entity.pdbx_description
1 polymer ?
#
loop_
_entity_poly.entity_id
_entity_poly.type
_entity_poly.pdbx_seq_one_letter_code
_entity_poly.pdbx_strand_id
1 'polypeptide(L)' 'GGDEEFRLGALIPDESAEAPLESTASSALENEARELLGGLDPRESRILAMRYGIGMDSER' A
#
# COMPACT_ATOMS: atom_id res chain seq x y z
N GLY A 1 -4.97 19.79 -37.29
CA GLY A 1 -4.73 20.69 -36.15
C GLY A 1 -6.05 21.31 -35.80
N GLY A 2 -6.65 20.84 -34.72
CA GLY A 2 -7.97 21.27 -34.29
C GLY A 2 -8.21 20.71 -32.90
N ASP A 3 -8.03 21.58 -31.91
CA ASP A 3 -8.74 21.61 -30.64
C ASP A 3 -9.05 20.22 -30.07
N GLU A 4 -7.99 19.52 -29.69
CA GLU A 4 -8.06 18.25 -28.97
C GLU A 4 -8.54 18.53 -27.54
N GLU A 5 -9.87 18.61 -27.39
CA GLU A 5 -10.65 18.23 -26.21
C GLU A 5 -10.00 18.47 -24.84
N PHE A 6 -9.83 19.74 -24.43
CA PHE A 6 -9.91 20.07 -23.01
C PHE A 6 -11.38 19.90 -22.55
N ARG A 7 -11.84 18.65 -22.47
CA ARG A 7 -13.11 18.31 -21.84
C ARG A 7 -13.00 18.65 -20.37
N LEU A 8 -14.01 19.32 -19.82
CA LEU A 8 -14.05 19.72 -18.40
C LEU A 8 -13.73 18.53 -17.44
N GLY A 9 -14.08 17.31 -17.83
CA GLY A 9 -13.76 16.10 -17.06
C GLY A 9 -12.26 15.80 -16.93
N ALA A 10 -11.40 16.26 -17.86
CA ALA A 10 -9.95 16.13 -17.76
C ALA A 10 -9.31 17.07 -16.71
N LEU A 11 -10.09 18.04 -16.19
CA LEU A 11 -9.68 18.95 -15.12
C LEU A 11 -10.15 18.49 -13.74
N ILE A 12 -10.96 17.43 -13.66
CA ILE A 12 -11.43 16.88 -12.39
C ILE A 12 -10.39 15.86 -11.91
N PRO A 13 -9.63 16.16 -10.85
CA PRO A 13 -8.66 15.22 -10.31
C PRO A 13 -9.39 14.01 -9.71
N ASP A 14 -8.79 12.83 -9.87
CA ASP A 14 -9.24 11.65 -9.16
C ASP A 14 -8.70 11.69 -7.73
N GLU A 15 -9.51 12.17 -6.79
CA GLU A 15 -9.18 12.21 -5.36
C GLU A 15 -9.09 10.82 -4.73
N SER A 16 -9.58 9.77 -5.41
CA SER A 16 -9.50 8.38 -4.94
C SER A 16 -8.27 7.64 -5.44
N ALA A 17 -7.52 8.23 -6.38
CA ALA A 17 -6.27 7.67 -6.87
C ALA A 17 -5.18 7.82 -5.81
N GLU A 18 -4.61 6.68 -5.40
CA GLU A 18 -3.47 6.69 -4.48
C GLU A 18 -2.25 7.34 -5.16
N ALA A 19 -1.62 8.29 -4.46
CA ALA A 19 -0.44 8.95 -4.98
C ALA A 19 0.76 7.97 -5.02
N PRO A 20 1.62 7.99 -6.06
CA PRO A 20 2.78 7.09 -6.14
C PRO A 20 3.71 7.17 -4.93
N LEU A 21 3.85 8.37 -4.34
CA LEU A 21 4.64 8.58 -3.14
C LEU A 21 4.04 7.86 -1.94
N GLU A 22 2.72 7.96 -1.75
CA GLU A 22 2.01 7.29 -0.65
C GLU A 22 2.06 5.78 -0.82
N SER A 23 1.80 5.28 -2.03
CA SER A 23 1.89 3.84 -2.34
C SER A 23 3.30 3.28 -2.08
N THR A 24 4.34 4.03 -2.47
CA THR A 24 5.73 3.66 -2.21
C THR A 24 6.04 3.68 -0.71
N ALA A 25 5.59 4.69 0.01
CA ALA A 25 5.80 4.81 1.46
C ALA A 25 5.10 3.68 2.23
N SER A 26 3.85 3.38 1.88
CA SER A 26 3.08 2.26 2.45
C SER A 26 3.79 0.92 2.21
N SER A 27 4.23 0.68 0.97
CA SER A 27 4.97 -0.53 0.62
C SER A 27 6.32 -0.65 1.35
N ALA A 28 7.05 0.46 1.51
CA ALA A 28 8.30 0.49 2.24
C ALA A 28 8.10 0.16 3.73
N LEU A 29 7.08 0.75 4.35
CA LEU A 29 6.73 0.47 5.75
C LEU A 29 6.35 -0.99 5.96
N GLU A 30 5.59 -1.57 5.03
CA GLU A 30 5.18 -2.97 5.07
C GLU A 30 6.37 -3.92 4.98
N ASN A 31 7.36 -3.61 4.12
CA ASN A 31 8.59 -4.38 4.00
C ASN A 31 9.46 -4.29 5.26
N GLU A 32 9.66 -3.09 5.80
CA GLU A 32 10.41 -2.90 7.05
C GLU A 32 9.75 -3.68 8.20
N ALA A 33 8.43 -3.61 8.31
CA ALA A 33 7.69 -4.36 9.32
C ALA A 33 7.87 -5.88 9.17
N ARG A 34 7.91 -6.41 7.93
CA ARG A 34 8.21 -7.82 7.67
C ARG A 34 9.63 -8.20 8.06
N GLU A 35 10.62 -7.36 7.73
CA GLU A 35 12.02 -7.62 8.10
C GLU A 35 12.19 -7.68 9.61
N LEU A 36 11.59 -6.74 10.35
CA LEU A 36 11.59 -6.74 11.82
C LEU A 36 10.94 -8.01 12.41
N LEU A 37 9.81 -8.45 11.85
CA LEU A 37 9.15 -9.70 12.28
C LEU A 37 10.00 -10.94 11.98
N GLY A 38 10.81 -10.92 10.92
CA GLY A 38 11.75 -11.98 10.57
C GLY A 38 12.88 -12.16 11.59
N GLY A 39 13.18 -11.13 12.37
CA GLY A 39 14.17 -11.17 13.45
C GLY A 39 13.65 -11.73 14.79
N LEU A 40 12.34 -11.98 14.91
CA LEU A 40 11.72 -12.51 16.13
C LEU A 40 11.64 -14.04 16.13
N ASP A 41 11.40 -14.61 17.32
CA ASP A 41 11.10 -16.03 17.43
C ASP A 41 9.82 -16.38 16.64
N PRO A 42 9.74 -17.57 15.99
CA PRO A 42 8.62 -17.93 15.11
C PRO A 42 7.23 -17.85 15.74
N ARG A 43 7.15 -17.99 17.06
CA ARG A 43 5.91 -17.86 17.82
C ARG A 43 5.50 -16.40 17.98
N GLU A 44 6.46 -15.51 18.26
CA GLU A 44 6.23 -14.09 18.50
C GLU A 44 5.87 -13.39 17.18
N SER A 45 6.61 -13.67 16.11
CA SER A 45 6.31 -13.15 14.78
C SER A 45 4.91 -13.55 14.31
N ARG A 46 4.50 -14.80 14.53
CA ARG A 46 3.16 -15.29 14.21
C ARG A 46 2.07 -14.57 15.02
N ILE A 47 2.26 -14.39 16.32
CA ILE A 47 1.28 -13.68 17.17
C ILE A 47 1.10 -12.24 16.71
N LEU A 48 2.20 -11.54 16.41
CA LEU A 48 2.16 -10.16 15.94
C LEU A 48 1.55 -10.05 14.55
N ALA A 49 1.92 -10.93 13.62
CA ALA A 49 1.30 -11.00 12.29
C ALA A 49 -0.22 -11.22 12.38
N MET A 50 -0.68 -12.16 13.22
CA MET A 50 -2.12 -12.38 13.43
C MET A 50 -2.83 -11.20 14.08
N ARG A 51 -2.17 -10.50 15.02
CA ARG A 51 -2.76 -9.38 15.75
C ARG A 51 -2.93 -8.13 14.89
N TYR A 52 -1.96 -7.87 14.03
CA TYR A 52 -1.88 -6.65 13.22
C TYR A 52 -2.21 -6.88 11.74
N GLY A 53 -2.47 -8.13 11.32
CA GLY A 53 -2.80 -8.47 9.95
C GLY A 53 -1.62 -8.34 8.96
N ILE A 54 -0.38 -8.37 9.44
CA ILE A 54 0.82 -8.11 8.61
C ILE A 54 1.24 -9.41 7.92
N GLY A 55 1.30 -9.40 6.59
CA GLY A 55 1.82 -10.54 5.81
C GLY A 55 1.01 -11.83 5.96
N MET A 56 -0.21 -11.75 6.49
CA MET A 56 -1.17 -12.85 6.43
C MET A 56 -1.80 -12.78 5.05
N ASP A 57 -1.66 -13.85 4.25
CA ASP A 57 -2.51 -14.09 3.09
C ASP A 57 -3.94 -14.19 3.62
N SER A 58 -4.57 -13.03 3.75
CA SER A 58 -5.98 -12.90 4.03
C SER A 58 -6.63 -13.35 2.75
N GLU A 59 -6.89 -14.65 2.67
CA GLU A 59 -7.58 -15.33 1.58
C GLU A 59 -8.75 -14.43 1.14
N ARG A 60 -8.54 -13.79 -0.02
CA ARG A 60 -9.50 -12.89 -0.67
C ARG A 60 -10.38 -13.69 -1.61
#